data_AF-A2U3Z9-F1
#
_entry.id   AF-A2U3Z9-F1
#
_cell.length_a   1.000
_cell.length_b   1.000
_cell.length_c   1.000
_cell.angle_alpha   90.00
_cell.angle_beta   90.00
_cell.angle_gamma   90.00
#
_symmetry.space_group_name_H-M   'P 1'
#
loop_
_entity.id
_entity.type
_entity.pdbx_description
1 polymer ?
#
loop_
_entity_poly.entity_id
_entity_poly.type
_entity_poly.pdbx_seq_one_letter_code
_entity_poly.pdbx_strand_id
1 'polypeptide(L)'
;MNINFIKDISKGEAKDAFRLAIQSALAGAICYYLMVLLGISERFVGVLSAILVIEPSIGNTFQQAKGRILSTIVGIIIGFVFVALIPWELGVILSLLLSLFIINGIASFRPEWRYGVVAAVALALGSEGDAYDLALNRLLSIGFGVTVGILISLIVWPDTSENRTIRYIRKALKNTCDRFRIEFGNTRDEKNEKTTKVNNNFSTNINQAKNTAESITFNDKKSILQLIESTERLYNSITIIQRVADKSNSNITNGEAGIEKNSEKVTEKACEIIESFSKKEKVTEEDLSKFSELIDTTKSNIQIKVDDKELSLLRNTFMFGLIEIEDSIQQLYKNFKEQ
;
A
#
# COMPACT_ATOMS: atom_id res chain seq x y z
N MET A 1 28.53 9.64 -3.84
CA MET A 1 27.38 8.77 -4.18
C MET A 1 27.39 7.61 -3.20
N ASN A 2 26.42 7.54 -2.28
CA ASN A 2 26.50 6.69 -1.08
C ASN A 2 26.17 5.23 -1.43
N ILE A 3 27.18 4.35 -1.45
CA ILE A 3 27.07 2.94 -1.88
C ILE A 3 26.19 2.09 -0.92
N ASN A 4 25.82 2.64 0.24
CA ASN A 4 24.92 2.00 1.20
C ASN A 4 23.44 1.95 0.78
N PHE A 5 23.02 2.63 -0.29
CA PHE A 5 21.60 2.67 -0.71
C PHE A 5 21.07 1.31 -1.20
N ILE A 6 21.95 0.44 -1.72
CA ILE A 6 21.56 -0.86 -2.29
C ILE A 6 21.38 -1.93 -1.20
N LYS A 7 21.94 -1.72 0.00
CA LYS A 7 22.10 -2.79 1.01
C LYS A 7 20.81 -3.12 1.79
N ASP A 8 19.78 -2.27 1.71
CA ASP A 8 18.49 -2.45 2.39
C ASP A 8 17.31 -2.74 1.45
N ILE A 9 17.56 -3.00 0.16
CA ILE A 9 16.48 -3.28 -0.80
C ILE A 9 16.02 -4.72 -0.63
N SER A 10 14.76 -4.92 -0.22
CA SER A 10 14.17 -6.25 -0.12
C SER A 10 14.03 -6.89 -1.51
N LYS A 11 14.07 -8.24 -1.59
CA LYS A 11 13.90 -8.97 -2.87
C LYS A 11 12.63 -8.58 -3.64
N GLY A 12 11.57 -8.18 -2.94
CA GLY A 12 10.33 -7.71 -3.54
C GLY A 12 10.46 -6.33 -4.19
N GLU A 13 11.11 -5.39 -3.51
CA GLU A 13 11.36 -4.04 -4.04
C GLU A 13 12.31 -4.06 -5.23
N ALA A 14 13.33 -4.93 -5.21
CA ALA A 14 14.23 -5.12 -6.36
C ALA A 14 13.47 -5.65 -7.59
N LYS A 15 12.53 -6.58 -7.40
CA LYS A 15 11.70 -7.12 -8.48
C LYS A 15 10.76 -6.05 -9.06
N ASP A 16 10.12 -5.27 -8.20
CA ASP A 16 9.23 -4.17 -8.62
C ASP A 16 10.02 -3.10 -9.38
N ALA A 17 11.19 -2.70 -8.88
CA ALA A 17 12.07 -1.74 -9.55
C ALA A 17 12.56 -2.26 -10.92
N PHE A 18 12.94 -3.53 -11.00
CA PHE A 18 13.36 -4.16 -12.26
C PHE A 18 12.23 -4.20 -13.29
N ARG A 19 11.00 -4.55 -12.86
CA ARG A 19 9.82 -4.49 -13.72
C ARG A 19 9.60 -3.09 -14.27
N LEU A 20 9.60 -2.06 -13.40
CA LEU A 20 9.37 -0.67 -13.80
C LEU A 20 10.45 -0.15 -14.74
N ALA A 21 11.70 -0.56 -14.53
CA ALA A 21 12.81 -0.22 -15.41
C ALA A 21 12.60 -0.80 -16.83
N ILE A 22 12.19 -2.07 -16.94
CA ILE A 22 11.90 -2.70 -18.23
C ILE A 22 10.69 -2.04 -18.90
N GLN A 23 9.60 -1.83 -18.16
CA GLN A 23 8.40 -1.16 -18.69
C GLN A 23 8.75 0.22 -19.24
N SER A 24 9.49 1.03 -18.47
CA SER A 24 9.92 2.37 -18.90
C SER A 24 10.81 2.33 -20.14
N ALA A 25 11.79 1.41 -20.18
CA ALA A 25 12.69 1.27 -21.32
C ALA A 25 11.95 0.87 -22.60
N LEU A 26 11.07 -0.14 -22.50
CA LEU A 26 10.26 -0.61 -23.63
C LEU A 26 9.27 0.46 -24.09
N ALA A 27 8.57 1.11 -23.17
CA ALA A 27 7.62 2.18 -23.50
C ALA A 27 8.31 3.34 -24.21
N GLY A 28 9.46 3.79 -23.72
CA GLY A 28 10.23 4.86 -24.37
C GLY A 28 10.70 4.49 -25.77
N ALA A 29 11.32 3.30 -25.93
CA ALA A 29 11.85 2.84 -27.21
C ALA A 29 10.74 2.59 -28.25
N ILE A 30 9.68 1.88 -27.86
CA ILE A 30 8.54 1.57 -28.74
C ILE A 30 7.77 2.84 -29.09
N CYS A 31 7.52 3.72 -28.12
CA CYS A 31 6.85 5.00 -28.39
C CYS A 31 7.65 5.82 -29.41
N TYR A 32 8.96 5.98 -29.22
CA TYR A 32 9.80 6.71 -30.15
C TYR A 32 9.74 6.11 -31.56
N TYR A 33 9.94 4.80 -31.67
CA TYR A 33 9.92 4.09 -32.94
C TYR A 33 8.59 4.28 -33.69
N LEU A 34 7.46 4.09 -32.99
CA LEU A 34 6.14 4.28 -33.58
C LEU A 34 5.87 5.74 -33.98
N MET A 35 6.32 6.71 -33.17
CA MET A 35 6.19 8.13 -33.52
C MET A 35 7.01 8.53 -34.74
N VAL A 36 8.18 7.92 -34.95
CA VAL A 36 8.97 8.11 -36.18
C VAL A 36 8.21 7.57 -37.38
N LEU A 37 7.65 6.36 -37.30
CA LEU A 37 6.88 5.75 -38.39
C LEU A 37 5.61 6.56 -38.74
N LEU A 38 4.93 7.10 -37.74
CA LEU A 38 3.70 7.88 -37.90
C LEU A 38 3.95 9.35 -38.26
N GLY A 39 5.22 9.78 -38.35
CA GLY A 39 5.57 11.16 -38.68
C GLY A 39 5.18 12.19 -37.61
N ILE A 40 4.99 11.77 -36.35
CA ILE A 40 4.60 12.68 -35.26
C ILE A 40 5.79 13.59 -34.91
N SER A 41 5.58 14.90 -34.92
CA SER A 41 6.64 15.92 -34.76
C SER A 41 7.16 16.02 -33.31
N GLU A 42 6.26 16.05 -32.33
CA GLU A 42 6.54 16.32 -30.91
C GLU A 42 6.99 15.04 -30.15
N ARG A 43 8.00 14.35 -30.73
CA ARG A 43 8.50 13.03 -30.28
C ARG A 43 9.00 13.04 -28.84
N PHE A 44 9.72 14.08 -28.46
CA PHE A 44 10.28 14.22 -27.11
C PHE A 44 9.16 14.18 -26.05
N VAL A 45 8.09 14.94 -26.28
CA VAL A 45 6.97 15.03 -25.34
C VAL A 45 6.17 13.73 -25.29
N GLY A 46 5.99 13.06 -26.44
CA GLY A 46 5.33 11.76 -26.49
C GLY A 46 6.11 10.69 -25.73
N VAL A 47 7.42 10.56 -25.96
CA VAL A 47 8.28 9.60 -25.25
C VAL A 47 8.30 9.87 -23.75
N LEU A 48 8.45 11.14 -23.33
CA LEU A 48 8.34 11.50 -21.92
C LEU A 48 6.98 11.10 -21.33
N SER A 49 5.90 11.19 -22.11
CA SER A 49 4.57 10.81 -21.65
C SER A 49 4.38 9.31 -21.50
N ALA A 50 5.03 8.52 -22.36
CA ALA A 50 5.03 7.06 -22.24
C ALA A 50 5.76 6.57 -20.98
N ILE A 51 6.85 7.25 -20.59
CA ILE A 51 7.67 6.86 -19.43
C ILE A 51 7.03 7.36 -18.14
N LEU A 52 6.64 8.63 -18.09
CA LEU A 52 6.15 9.30 -16.87
C LEU A 52 4.73 8.94 -16.47
N VAL A 53 4.07 8.04 -17.21
CA VAL A 53 2.77 7.49 -16.83
C VAL A 53 2.90 6.15 -16.12
N ILE A 54 4.05 5.48 -16.27
CA ILE A 54 4.29 4.14 -15.72
C ILE A 54 4.48 4.24 -14.22
N GLU A 55 3.60 3.57 -13.50
CA GLU A 55 3.59 3.53 -12.04
C GLU A 55 3.63 2.07 -11.52
N PRO A 56 3.95 1.84 -10.24
CA PRO A 56 4.03 0.49 -9.65
C PRO A 56 2.77 -0.36 -9.81
N SER A 57 1.60 0.24 -9.99
CA SER A 57 0.37 -0.49 -10.29
C SER A 57 -0.34 0.05 -11.53
N ILE A 58 -1.14 -0.80 -12.15
CA ILE A 58 -1.99 -0.42 -13.30
C ILE A 58 -2.97 0.69 -12.89
N GLY A 59 -3.57 0.60 -11.70
CA GLY A 59 -4.47 1.62 -11.18
C GLY A 59 -3.80 3.00 -11.07
N ASN A 60 -2.58 3.04 -10.53
CA ASN A 60 -1.79 4.27 -10.46
C ASN A 60 -1.44 4.79 -11.86
N THR A 61 -1.08 3.88 -12.79
CA THR A 61 -0.75 4.23 -14.17
C THR A 61 -1.95 4.92 -14.84
N PHE A 62 -3.17 4.39 -14.66
CA PHE A 62 -4.38 5.04 -15.18
C PHE A 62 -4.68 6.38 -14.50
N GLN A 63 -4.48 6.48 -13.18
CA GLN A 63 -4.68 7.75 -12.48
C GLN A 63 -3.69 8.82 -12.97
N GLN A 64 -2.43 8.43 -13.18
CA GLN A 64 -1.40 9.32 -13.70
C GLN A 64 -1.64 9.69 -15.18
N ALA A 65 -2.16 8.76 -15.98
CA ALA A 65 -2.57 9.02 -17.35
C ALA A 65 -3.64 10.12 -17.43
N LYS A 66 -4.69 10.00 -16.60
CA LYS A 66 -5.75 11.01 -16.47
C LYS A 66 -5.17 12.36 -16.04
N GLY A 67 -4.34 12.36 -14.99
CA GLY A 67 -3.67 13.55 -14.50
C GLY A 67 -2.89 14.27 -15.60
N ARG A 68 -2.11 13.52 -16.38
CA ARG A 68 -1.28 14.06 -17.46
C ARG A 68 -2.08 14.67 -18.60
N ILE A 69 -3.17 14.02 -19.02
CA ILE A 69 -4.04 14.56 -20.08
C ILE A 69 -4.72 15.84 -19.58
N LEU A 70 -5.33 15.81 -18.39
CA LEU A 70 -6.01 16.97 -17.81
C LEU A 70 -5.07 18.14 -17.56
N SER A 71 -3.89 17.89 -16.99
CA SER A 71 -2.90 18.94 -16.72
C SER A 71 -2.41 19.59 -18.01
N THR A 72 -2.26 18.81 -19.07
CA THR A 72 -1.82 19.32 -20.37
C THR A 72 -2.89 20.20 -20.98
N ILE A 73 -4.16 19.76 -20.99
CA ILE A 73 -5.27 20.56 -21.51
C ILE A 73 -5.35 21.90 -20.77
N VAL A 74 -5.27 21.88 -19.45
CA VAL A 74 -5.29 23.11 -18.64
C VAL A 74 -4.08 23.99 -18.92
N GLY A 75 -2.88 23.41 -19.01
CA GLY A 75 -1.68 24.15 -19.37
C GLY A 75 -1.76 24.79 -20.76
N ILE A 76 -2.36 24.08 -21.72
CA ILE A 76 -2.62 24.59 -23.07
C ILE A 76 -3.56 25.80 -23.03
N ILE A 77 -4.69 25.68 -22.31
CA ILE A 77 -5.66 26.77 -22.18
C ILE A 77 -5.02 28.00 -21.54
N ILE A 78 -4.27 27.82 -20.45
CA ILE A 78 -3.58 28.92 -19.76
C ILE A 78 -2.55 29.59 -20.68
N GLY A 79 -1.75 28.78 -21.40
CA GLY A 79 -0.77 29.28 -22.36
C GLY A 79 -1.43 30.12 -23.47
N PHE A 80 -2.51 29.62 -24.07
CA PHE A 80 -3.26 30.37 -25.10
C PHE A 80 -3.80 31.69 -24.59
N VAL A 81 -4.42 31.70 -23.41
CA VAL A 81 -5.01 32.92 -22.83
C VAL A 81 -3.95 34.01 -22.67
N PHE A 82 -2.75 33.66 -22.21
CA PHE A 82 -1.70 34.66 -22.00
C PHE A 82 -0.96 35.07 -23.27
N VAL A 83 -0.78 34.17 -24.24
CA VAL A 83 -0.25 34.55 -25.55
C VAL A 83 -1.17 35.55 -26.24
N ALA A 84 -2.49 35.33 -26.20
CA ALA A 84 -3.47 36.21 -26.85
C ALA A 84 -3.67 37.57 -26.16
N LEU A 85 -3.40 37.67 -24.85
CA LEU A 85 -3.69 38.88 -24.06
C LEU A 85 -2.48 39.80 -23.85
N ILE A 86 -1.24 39.32 -24.03
CA ILE A 86 -0.05 40.08 -23.61
C ILE A 86 0.85 40.47 -24.81
N PRO A 87 1.05 41.78 -25.07
CA PRO A 87 1.82 42.26 -26.23
C PRO A 87 3.33 41.99 -26.16
N TRP A 88 3.95 41.93 -27.35
CA TRP A 88 5.21 41.21 -27.67
C TRP A 88 6.51 41.66 -26.97
N GLU A 89 6.62 42.90 -26.50
CA GLU A 89 7.91 43.45 -26.00
C GLU A 89 8.27 42.98 -24.57
N LEU A 90 7.27 42.74 -23.72
CA LEU A 90 7.43 42.17 -22.36
C LEU A 90 6.49 40.97 -22.12
N GLY A 91 5.73 40.57 -23.14
CA GLY A 91 4.60 39.65 -22.96
C GLY A 91 4.99 38.22 -22.69
N VAL A 92 6.11 37.76 -23.23
CA VAL A 92 6.61 36.39 -23.00
C VAL A 92 7.01 36.20 -21.54
N ILE A 93 7.72 37.17 -20.95
CA ILE A 93 8.15 37.10 -19.53
C ILE A 93 6.94 37.12 -18.61
N LEU A 94 5.97 37.99 -18.87
CA LEU A 94 4.76 38.09 -18.06
C LEU A 94 3.84 36.87 -18.23
N SER A 95 3.71 36.36 -19.45
CA SER A 95 2.98 35.13 -19.78
C SER A 95 3.58 33.91 -19.07
N LEU A 96 4.91 33.79 -19.08
CA LEU A 96 5.63 32.75 -18.35
C LEU A 96 5.42 32.87 -16.84
N LEU A 97 5.59 34.08 -16.28
CA LEU A 97 5.43 34.31 -14.85
C LEU A 97 4.02 33.93 -14.39
N LEU A 98 2.99 34.39 -15.09
CA LEU A 98 1.60 34.11 -14.75
C LEU A 98 1.23 32.64 -14.95
N SER A 99 1.65 32.03 -16.06
CA SER A 99 1.43 30.60 -16.33
C SER A 99 2.06 29.72 -15.25
N LEU A 100 3.31 30.02 -14.88
CA LEU A 100 4.03 29.29 -13.84
C LEU A 100 3.41 29.51 -12.46
N PHE A 101 3.02 30.74 -12.14
CA PHE A 101 2.38 31.06 -10.86
C PHE A 101 1.06 30.31 -10.70
N ILE A 102 0.19 30.36 -11.71
CA ILE A 102 -1.13 29.72 -11.67
C ILE A 102 -1.00 28.20 -11.61
N ILE A 103 -0.19 27.60 -12.50
CA ILE A 103 -0.10 26.14 -12.55
C ILE A 103 0.60 25.58 -11.33
N ASN A 104 1.67 26.21 -10.83
CA ASN A 104 2.29 25.74 -9.59
C ASN A 104 1.38 25.96 -8.37
N GLY A 105 0.57 27.02 -8.35
CA GLY A 105 -0.48 27.22 -7.35
C GLY A 105 -1.49 26.07 -7.34
N ILE A 106 -1.98 25.67 -8.52
CA ILE A 106 -2.88 24.52 -8.66
C ILE A 106 -2.17 23.21 -8.28
N ALA A 107 -0.92 23.04 -8.73
CA ALA A 107 -0.12 21.85 -8.45
C ALA A 107 0.24 21.69 -6.96
N SER A 108 0.24 22.77 -6.18
CA SER A 108 0.41 22.70 -4.73
C SER A 108 -0.73 21.96 -4.03
N PHE A 109 -1.93 21.98 -4.61
CA PHE A 109 -3.09 21.22 -4.10
C PHE A 109 -3.28 19.89 -4.81
N ARG A 110 -2.82 19.79 -6.07
CA ARG A 110 -2.89 18.59 -6.91
C ARG A 110 -1.54 18.30 -7.56
N PRO A 111 -0.61 17.60 -6.87
CA PRO A 111 0.75 17.38 -7.36
C PRO A 111 0.84 16.79 -8.77
N GLU A 112 -0.14 15.96 -9.15
CA GLU A 112 -0.27 15.37 -10.49
C GLU A 112 -0.46 16.40 -11.63
N TRP A 113 -0.79 17.66 -11.32
CA TRP A 113 -0.98 18.73 -12.30
C TRP A 113 0.31 19.44 -12.69
N ARG A 114 1.42 19.15 -12.00
CA ARG A 114 2.71 19.79 -12.23
C ARG A 114 3.24 19.60 -13.65
N TYR A 115 2.83 18.54 -14.36
CA TYR A 115 3.18 18.32 -15.76
C TYR A 115 2.56 19.33 -16.73
N GLY A 116 1.45 19.98 -16.34
CA GLY A 116 0.82 21.05 -17.12
C GLY A 116 1.73 22.26 -17.33
N VAL A 117 2.70 22.47 -16.44
CA VAL A 117 3.71 23.54 -16.54
C VAL A 117 4.43 23.46 -17.88
N VAL A 118 4.83 22.25 -18.30
CA VAL A 118 5.62 22.07 -19.53
C VAL A 118 4.81 22.49 -20.76
N ALA A 119 3.50 22.23 -20.77
CA ALA A 119 2.63 22.62 -21.87
C ALA A 119 2.39 24.14 -21.90
N ALA A 120 2.16 24.75 -20.73
CA ALA A 120 1.93 26.19 -20.64
C ALA A 120 3.19 27.00 -20.98
N VAL A 121 4.37 26.57 -20.52
CA VAL A 121 5.65 27.20 -20.86
C VAL A 121 5.93 27.09 -22.35
N ALA A 122 5.72 25.91 -22.95
CA ALA A 122 5.95 25.71 -24.38
C ALA A 122 5.09 26.64 -25.25
N LEU A 123 3.83 26.86 -24.86
CA LEU A 123 2.94 27.77 -25.58
C LEU A 123 3.21 29.23 -25.28
N ALA A 124 3.51 29.59 -24.02
CA ALA A 124 3.90 30.95 -23.64
C ALA A 124 5.16 31.44 -24.35
N LEU A 125 6.04 30.53 -24.79
CA LEU A 125 7.24 30.81 -25.58
C LEU A 125 7.00 30.80 -27.10
N GLY A 126 5.84 30.32 -27.57
CA GLY A 126 5.50 30.22 -28.99
C GLY A 126 4.93 31.52 -29.56
N SER A 127 4.99 31.67 -30.88
CA SER A 127 4.29 32.72 -31.62
C SER A 127 2.80 32.39 -31.83
N GLU A 128 1.94 33.41 -31.93
CA GLU A 128 0.48 33.27 -32.10
C GLU A 128 0.12 32.44 -33.34
N GLY A 129 0.87 32.59 -34.43
CA GLY A 129 0.65 31.87 -35.68
C GLY A 129 0.87 30.35 -35.60
N ASP A 130 1.75 29.90 -34.70
CA ASP A 130 2.12 28.48 -34.56
C ASP A 130 1.55 27.82 -33.29
N ALA A 131 0.95 28.61 -32.40
CA ALA A 131 0.48 28.14 -31.10
C ALA A 131 -0.61 27.07 -31.23
N TYR A 132 -1.53 27.20 -32.20
CA TYR A 132 -2.57 26.21 -32.48
C TYR A 132 -2.00 24.85 -32.89
N ASP A 133 -1.17 24.84 -33.93
CA ASP A 133 -0.56 23.61 -34.45
C ASP A 133 0.36 22.97 -33.41
N LEU A 134 1.11 23.78 -32.66
CA LEU A 134 1.95 23.31 -31.56
C LEU A 134 1.13 22.63 -30.46
N ALA A 135 0.04 23.25 -30.01
CA ALA A 135 -0.84 22.71 -28.97
C ALA A 135 -1.48 21.39 -29.40
N LEU A 136 -1.98 21.32 -30.64
CA LEU A 136 -2.62 20.13 -31.19
C LEU A 136 -1.63 18.98 -31.33
N ASN A 137 -0.47 19.24 -31.94
CA ASN A 137 0.60 18.24 -32.09
C ASN A 137 1.09 17.72 -30.74
N ARG A 138 1.17 18.59 -29.73
CA ARG A 138 1.55 18.22 -28.38
C ARG A 138 0.49 17.36 -27.69
N LEU A 139 -0.79 17.71 -27.82
CA LEU A 139 -1.88 16.92 -27.25
C LEU A 139 -1.94 15.51 -27.87
N LEU A 140 -1.80 15.41 -29.20
CA LEU A 140 -1.71 14.12 -29.90
C LEU A 140 -0.50 13.31 -29.45
N SER A 141 0.66 13.94 -29.34
CA SER A 141 1.90 13.27 -28.92
C SER A 141 1.80 12.75 -27.48
N ILE A 142 1.21 13.52 -26.57
CA ILE A 142 0.98 13.11 -25.18
C ILE A 142 -0.03 11.97 -25.13
N GLY A 143 -1.14 12.08 -25.85
CA GLY A 143 -2.16 11.03 -25.93
C GLY A 143 -1.58 9.71 -26.46
N PHE A 144 -0.76 9.79 -27.51
CA PHE A 144 -0.06 8.63 -28.08
C PHE A 144 0.91 8.02 -27.06
N GLY A 145 1.76 8.84 -26.44
CA GLY A 145 2.70 8.38 -25.42
C GLY A 145 2.00 7.72 -24.23
N VAL A 146 0.96 8.36 -23.70
CA VAL A 146 0.13 7.79 -22.61
C VAL A 146 -0.47 6.45 -23.01
N THR A 147 -0.97 6.33 -24.23
CA THR A 147 -1.54 5.08 -24.76
C THR A 147 -0.49 3.98 -24.79
N VAL A 148 0.70 4.26 -25.34
CA VAL A 148 1.81 3.29 -25.37
C VAL A 148 2.24 2.90 -23.96
N GLY A 149 2.38 3.85 -23.04
CA GLY A 149 2.74 3.58 -21.64
C GLY A 149 1.75 2.67 -20.92
N ILE A 150 0.44 2.91 -21.12
CA ILE A 150 -0.63 2.03 -20.60
C ILE A 150 -0.55 0.64 -21.23
N LEU A 151 -0.38 0.53 -22.55
CA LEU A 151 -0.28 -0.77 -23.21
C LEU A 151 0.90 -1.59 -22.69
N ILE A 152 2.05 -0.95 -22.50
CA ILE A 152 3.23 -1.61 -21.95
C ILE A 152 3.01 -2.04 -20.49
N SER A 153 2.38 -1.22 -19.66
CA SER A 153 2.11 -1.59 -18.26
C SER A 153 1.11 -2.75 -18.14
N LEU A 154 0.21 -2.91 -19.11
CA LEU A 154 -0.73 -4.03 -19.20
C LEU A 154 -0.07 -5.33 -19.71
N ILE A 155 0.83 -5.23 -20.69
CA ILE A 155 1.46 -6.39 -21.34
C ILE A 155 2.65 -6.90 -20.52
N VAL A 156 3.48 -6.00 -19.99
CA VAL A 156 4.75 -6.36 -19.36
C VAL A 156 4.55 -6.50 -17.86
N TRP A 157 4.27 -7.73 -17.41
CA TRP A 157 4.18 -8.11 -16.00
C TRP A 157 3.16 -7.27 -15.19
N PRO A 158 1.85 -7.36 -15.53
CA PRO A 158 0.82 -6.55 -14.90
C PRO A 158 0.77 -6.78 -13.38
N ASP A 159 0.61 -5.70 -12.61
CA ASP A 159 0.45 -5.74 -11.15
C ASP A 159 -0.64 -4.78 -10.72
N THR A 160 -1.65 -5.31 -10.03
CA THR A 160 -2.81 -4.54 -9.60
C THR A 160 -2.56 -3.96 -8.21
N SER A 161 -3.15 -2.79 -7.94
CA SER A 161 -3.09 -2.17 -6.61
C SER A 161 -3.61 -3.12 -5.54
N GLU A 162 -4.68 -3.86 -5.84
CA GLU A 162 -5.26 -4.90 -4.99
C GLU A 162 -4.23 -5.98 -4.61
N ASN A 163 -3.59 -6.61 -5.60
CA ASN A 163 -2.60 -7.66 -5.33
C ASN A 163 -1.46 -7.11 -4.45
N ARG A 164 -1.05 -5.86 -4.69
CA ARG A 164 -0.02 -5.20 -3.89
C ARG A 164 -0.49 -4.94 -2.46
N THR A 165 -1.71 -4.45 -2.26
CA THR A 165 -2.33 -4.27 -0.94
C THR A 165 -2.42 -5.59 -0.18
N ILE A 166 -2.92 -6.66 -0.82
CA ILE A 166 -3.02 -8.00 -0.21
C ILE A 166 -1.63 -8.52 0.18
N ARG A 167 -0.57 -8.29 -0.63
CA ARG A 167 0.80 -8.64 -0.25
C ARG A 167 1.25 -7.94 1.03
N TYR A 168 0.92 -6.65 1.20
CA TYR A 168 1.24 -5.91 2.41
C TYR A 168 0.43 -6.40 3.62
N ILE A 169 -0.86 -6.69 3.45
CA ILE A 169 -1.71 -7.28 4.50
C ILE A 169 -1.13 -8.62 4.98
N ARG A 170 -0.72 -9.49 4.05
CA ARG A 170 -0.09 -10.79 4.39
C ARG A 170 1.20 -10.63 5.19
N LYS A 171 2.04 -9.66 4.83
CA LYS A 171 3.23 -9.31 5.62
C LYS A 171 2.85 -8.79 6.99
N ALA A 172 1.82 -7.94 7.10
CA ALA A 172 1.32 -7.44 8.37
C ALA A 172 0.82 -8.60 9.26
N LEU A 173 0.01 -9.52 8.72
CA LEU A 173 -0.45 -10.74 9.42
C LEU A 173 0.70 -11.61 9.92
N LYS A 174 1.76 -11.76 9.11
CA LYS A 174 2.96 -12.48 9.57
C LYS A 174 3.60 -11.80 10.78
N ASN A 175 3.78 -10.47 10.74
CA ASN A 175 4.29 -9.72 11.89
C ASN A 175 3.34 -9.83 13.10
N THR A 176 2.02 -9.87 12.88
CA THR A 176 1.03 -10.08 13.94
C THR A 176 1.20 -11.45 14.61
N CYS A 177 1.41 -12.51 13.82
CA CYS A 177 1.73 -13.86 14.32
C CYS A 177 3.04 -13.88 15.12
N ASP A 178 4.11 -13.28 14.57
CA ASP A 178 5.41 -13.19 15.24
C ASP A 178 5.30 -12.43 16.58
N ARG A 179 4.53 -11.33 16.61
CA ARG A 179 4.24 -10.59 17.86
C ARG A 179 3.49 -11.48 18.85
N PHE A 180 2.45 -12.19 18.42
CA PHE A 180 1.68 -13.03 19.32
C PHE A 180 2.55 -14.10 19.99
N ARG A 181 3.43 -14.76 19.23
CA ARG A 181 4.39 -15.74 19.77
C ARG A 181 5.31 -15.13 20.83
N ILE A 182 5.85 -13.94 20.56
CA ILE A 182 6.74 -13.25 21.50
C ILE A 182 5.98 -12.85 22.77
N GLU A 183 4.83 -12.18 22.64
CA GLU A 183 4.05 -11.72 23.81
C GLU A 183 3.52 -12.90 24.63
N PHE A 184 3.11 -14.00 23.98
CA PHE A 184 2.77 -15.24 24.68
C PHE A 184 3.98 -15.83 25.41
N GLY A 185 5.16 -15.88 24.77
CA GLY A 185 6.41 -16.31 25.42
C GLY A 185 6.76 -15.45 26.64
N ASN A 186 6.55 -14.13 26.56
CA ASN A 186 6.75 -13.21 27.68
C ASN A 186 5.76 -13.43 28.85
N THR A 187 4.61 -14.10 28.63
CA THR A 187 3.75 -14.53 29.75
C THR A 187 4.31 -15.73 30.52
N ARG A 188 5.31 -16.45 29.95
CA ARG A 188 5.93 -17.66 30.51
C ARG A 188 7.30 -17.39 31.13
N ASP A 189 8.14 -16.65 30.41
CA ASP A 189 9.57 -16.46 30.73
C ASP A 189 9.87 -15.01 31.14
N GLU A 190 10.80 -14.80 32.09
CA GLU A 190 11.28 -13.47 32.51
C GLU A 190 12.09 -12.71 31.43
N LYS A 191 12.33 -13.32 30.27
CA LYS A 191 13.21 -12.77 29.23
C LYS A 191 12.68 -11.47 28.62
N ASN A 192 11.38 -11.18 28.72
CA ASN A 192 10.74 -9.95 28.26
C ASN A 192 11.28 -9.49 26.90
N GLU A 193 11.19 -10.37 25.90
CA GLU A 193 11.67 -10.12 24.56
C GLU A 193 10.95 -8.90 23.95
N LYS A 194 11.74 -7.98 23.38
CA LYS A 194 11.22 -6.72 22.82
C LYS A 194 10.53 -6.96 21.48
N THR A 195 9.28 -6.52 21.36
CA THR A 195 8.51 -6.55 20.10
C THR A 195 8.73 -5.34 19.18
N THR A 196 9.63 -4.41 19.52
CA THR A 196 9.86 -3.15 18.77
C THR A 196 10.06 -3.35 17.26
N LYS A 197 10.88 -4.32 16.86
CA LYS A 197 11.16 -4.60 15.44
C LYS A 197 9.91 -5.10 14.71
N VAL A 198 9.18 -6.02 15.33
CA VAL A 198 7.96 -6.61 14.77
C VAL A 198 6.86 -5.56 14.67
N ASN A 199 6.70 -4.70 15.68
CA ASN A 199 5.74 -3.61 15.70
C ASN A 199 6.04 -2.58 14.60
N ASN A 200 7.30 -2.22 14.40
CA ASN A 200 7.71 -1.31 13.32
C ASN A 200 7.44 -1.92 11.95
N ASN A 201 7.72 -3.21 11.77
CA ASN A 201 7.44 -3.93 10.53
C ASN A 201 5.93 -4.01 10.27
N PHE A 202 5.12 -4.28 11.29
CA PHE A 202 3.65 -4.26 11.18
C PHE A 202 3.17 -2.89 10.72
N SER A 203 3.54 -1.82 11.44
CA SER A 203 3.17 -0.44 11.12
C SER A 203 3.57 -0.05 9.70
N THR A 204 4.77 -0.43 9.27
CA THR A 204 5.23 -0.18 7.90
C THR A 204 4.35 -0.90 6.88
N ASN A 205 4.09 -2.19 7.06
CA ASN A 205 3.31 -2.96 6.11
C ASN A 205 1.84 -2.54 6.08
N ILE A 206 1.21 -2.27 7.23
CA ILE A 206 -0.20 -1.85 7.26
C ILE A 206 -0.40 -0.45 6.67
N ASN A 207 0.53 0.48 6.89
CA ASN A 207 0.49 1.80 6.26
C ASN A 207 0.68 1.70 4.74
N GLN A 208 1.60 0.84 4.27
CA GLN A 208 1.74 0.58 2.83
C GLN A 208 0.49 -0.06 2.22
N ALA A 209 -0.18 -0.96 2.96
CA ALA A 209 -1.48 -1.51 2.56
C ALA A 209 -2.53 -0.41 2.40
N LYS A 210 -2.66 0.49 3.38
CA LYS A 210 -3.58 1.64 3.33
C LYS A 210 -3.29 2.56 2.15
N ASN A 211 -2.03 2.98 1.98
CA ASN A 211 -1.62 3.87 0.88
C ASN A 211 -1.89 3.25 -0.49
N THR A 212 -1.62 1.96 -0.66
CA THR A 212 -1.89 1.26 -1.93
C THR A 212 -3.38 1.04 -2.17
N ALA A 213 -4.18 0.85 -1.11
CA ALA A 213 -5.63 0.67 -1.20
C ALA A 213 -6.35 1.92 -1.72
N GLU A 214 -5.80 3.12 -1.53
CA GLU A 214 -6.39 4.37 -2.03
C GLU A 214 -6.57 4.36 -3.55
N SER A 215 -5.60 3.77 -4.25
CA SER A 215 -5.56 3.67 -5.72
C SER A 215 -6.40 2.56 -6.33
N ILE A 216 -7.03 1.71 -5.52
CA ILE A 216 -7.92 0.66 -6.00
C ILE A 216 -9.16 1.33 -6.59
N THR A 217 -9.37 1.11 -7.88
CA THR A 217 -10.53 1.61 -8.64
C THR A 217 -11.44 0.41 -8.92
N PHE A 218 -12.76 0.50 -8.65
CA PHE A 218 -13.80 -0.54 -8.79
C PHE A 218 -14.02 -1.51 -7.60
N ASN A 219 -15.05 -2.37 -7.74
CA ASN A 219 -15.98 -3.01 -6.77
C ASN A 219 -15.42 -3.52 -5.41
N ASP A 220 -14.15 -3.91 -5.34
CA ASP A 220 -13.58 -4.64 -4.20
C ASP A 220 -12.85 -3.75 -3.18
N LYS A 221 -12.79 -2.43 -3.42
CA LYS A 221 -12.15 -1.48 -2.48
C LYS A 221 -12.70 -1.62 -1.07
N LYS A 222 -14.02 -1.79 -0.92
CA LYS A 222 -14.67 -1.94 0.40
C LYS A 222 -14.19 -3.20 1.12
N SER A 223 -14.19 -4.34 0.44
CA SER A 223 -13.77 -5.63 1.00
C SER A 223 -12.29 -5.62 1.42
N ILE A 224 -11.44 -4.96 0.63
CA ILE A 224 -10.01 -4.81 0.95
C ILE A 224 -9.80 -3.88 2.15
N LEU A 225 -10.55 -2.78 2.25
CA LEU A 225 -10.49 -1.89 3.43
C LEU A 225 -10.95 -2.62 4.70
N GLN A 226 -12.00 -3.44 4.62
CA GLN A 226 -12.44 -4.29 5.73
C GLN A 226 -11.37 -5.32 6.13
N LEU A 227 -10.60 -5.82 5.17
CA LEU A 227 -9.49 -6.74 5.45
C LEU A 227 -8.33 -6.04 6.18
N ILE A 228 -8.00 -4.80 5.81
CA ILE A 228 -7.03 -3.96 6.53
C ILE A 228 -7.53 -3.73 7.97
N GLU A 229 -8.78 -3.33 8.14
CA GLU A 229 -9.38 -3.08 9.46
C GLU A 229 -9.36 -4.33 10.35
N SER A 230 -9.70 -5.49 9.79
CA SER A 230 -9.68 -6.77 10.53
C SER A 230 -8.26 -7.18 10.92
N THR A 231 -7.28 -6.90 10.07
CA THR A 231 -5.86 -7.14 10.36
C THR A 231 -5.37 -6.24 11.50
N GLU A 232 -5.80 -4.97 11.54
CA GLU A 232 -5.53 -4.05 12.63
C GLU A 232 -6.23 -4.46 13.93
N ARG A 233 -7.49 -4.89 13.84
CA ARG A 233 -8.23 -5.41 15.00
C ARG A 233 -7.51 -6.59 15.64
N LEU A 234 -7.08 -7.56 14.82
CA LEU A 234 -6.31 -8.72 15.28
C LEU A 234 -4.96 -8.31 15.89
N TYR A 235 -4.27 -7.34 15.31
CA TYR A 235 -3.05 -6.81 15.92
C TYR A 235 -3.34 -6.15 17.28
N ASN A 236 -4.41 -5.36 17.37
CA ASN A 236 -4.76 -4.67 18.60
C ASN A 236 -5.19 -5.63 19.73
N SER A 237 -5.88 -6.74 19.41
CA SER A 237 -6.30 -7.72 20.42
C SER A 237 -5.13 -8.39 21.15
N ILE A 238 -4.00 -8.61 20.46
CA ILE A 238 -2.75 -9.12 21.08
C ILE A 238 -2.20 -8.16 22.15
N THR A 239 -2.58 -6.87 22.13
CA THR A 239 -2.16 -5.92 23.18
C THR A 239 -2.66 -6.34 24.55
N ILE A 240 -3.79 -7.05 24.65
CA ILE A 240 -4.26 -7.59 25.93
C ILE A 240 -3.25 -8.60 26.48
N ILE A 241 -2.75 -9.49 25.62
CA ILE A 241 -1.71 -10.48 25.96
C ILE A 241 -0.42 -9.77 26.38
N GLN A 242 -0.01 -8.72 25.65
CA GLN A 242 1.14 -7.89 26.04
C GLN A 242 0.95 -7.25 27.42
N ARG A 243 -0.23 -6.69 27.73
CA ARG A 243 -0.50 -6.08 29.04
C ARG A 243 -0.47 -7.11 30.17
N VAL A 244 -0.85 -8.35 29.89
CA VAL A 244 -0.75 -9.47 30.83
C VAL A 244 0.72 -9.86 31.03
N ALA A 245 1.50 -9.95 29.95
CA ALA A 245 2.94 -10.23 30.00
C ALA A 245 3.71 -9.15 30.79
N ASP A 246 3.48 -7.86 30.49
CA ASP A 246 4.12 -6.72 31.15
C ASP A 246 3.91 -6.70 32.67
N LYS A 247 2.80 -7.26 33.16
CA LYS A 247 2.43 -7.30 34.57
C LYS A 247 2.79 -8.62 35.27
N SER A 248 3.31 -9.60 34.54
CA SER A 248 3.68 -10.91 35.08
C SER A 248 5.09 -10.89 35.66
N ASN A 249 5.27 -11.29 36.93
CA ASN A 249 6.57 -11.58 37.52
C ASN A 249 6.98 -13.07 37.32
N SER A 250 6.63 -13.68 36.18
CA SER A 250 6.60 -15.13 35.89
C SER A 250 5.48 -15.90 36.62
N ASN A 251 4.91 -16.94 35.96
CA ASN A 251 3.90 -17.91 36.47
C ASN A 251 2.40 -17.71 36.13
N ILE A 252 2.00 -16.96 35.09
CA ILE A 252 0.58 -16.92 34.67
C ILE A 252 0.17 -18.24 34.00
N THR A 253 1.05 -18.74 33.12
CA THR A 253 0.89 -19.97 32.34
C THR A 253 1.73 -21.14 32.86
N ASN A 254 2.86 -20.90 33.52
CA ASN A 254 3.68 -21.92 34.20
C ASN A 254 3.27 -22.03 35.68
N GLY A 255 2.67 -23.15 36.09
CA GLY A 255 2.28 -23.40 37.47
C GLY A 255 1.17 -24.46 37.59
N GLU A 256 1.02 -25.07 38.77
CA GLU A 256 0.19 -26.25 39.14
C GLU A 256 -1.30 -26.27 38.68
N ALA A 257 -1.77 -25.24 37.98
CA ALA A 257 -3.14 -25.10 37.49
C ALA A 257 -3.41 -25.72 36.10
N GLY A 258 -2.43 -26.32 35.41
CA GLY A 258 -2.66 -27.13 34.21
C GLY A 258 -3.09 -26.38 32.94
N ILE A 259 -2.93 -25.04 32.90
CA ILE A 259 -3.33 -24.19 31.76
C ILE A 259 -2.23 -24.10 30.69
N GLU A 260 -0.98 -24.39 31.07
CA GLU A 260 0.22 -24.26 30.23
C GLU A 260 0.05 -24.89 28.85
N LYS A 261 -0.21 -26.20 28.83
CA LYS A 261 -0.33 -27.00 27.61
C LYS A 261 -1.51 -26.58 26.73
N ASN A 262 -2.58 -26.04 27.32
CA ASN A 262 -3.75 -25.61 26.56
C ASN A 262 -3.52 -24.22 25.96
N SER A 263 -2.95 -23.28 26.72
CA SER A 263 -2.60 -21.95 26.22
C SER A 263 -1.56 -21.97 25.10
N GLU A 264 -0.62 -22.92 25.14
CA GLU A 264 0.35 -23.17 24.06
C GLU A 264 -0.35 -23.67 22.79
N LYS A 265 -1.21 -24.69 22.90
CA LYS A 265 -2.01 -25.19 21.77
C LYS A 265 -2.91 -24.11 21.15
N VAL A 266 -3.54 -23.27 21.97
CA VAL A 266 -4.35 -22.14 21.49
C VAL A 266 -3.47 -21.18 20.68
N THR A 267 -2.32 -20.80 21.23
CA THR A 267 -1.39 -19.89 20.55
C THR A 267 -0.86 -20.47 19.25
N GLU A 268 -0.47 -21.75 19.25
CA GLU A 268 -0.01 -22.48 18.05
C GLU A 268 -1.10 -22.53 16.98
N LYS A 269 -2.33 -22.91 17.33
CA LYS A 269 -3.43 -23.02 16.37
C LYS A 269 -3.85 -21.65 15.82
N ALA A 270 -3.87 -20.61 16.65
CA ALA A 270 -4.09 -19.23 16.18
C ALA A 270 -3.00 -18.81 15.17
N CYS A 271 -1.73 -19.06 15.49
CA CYS A 271 -0.61 -18.75 14.61
C CYS A 271 -0.67 -19.54 13.29
N GLU A 272 -1.06 -20.82 13.33
CA GLU A 272 -1.28 -21.66 12.15
C GLU A 272 -2.33 -21.05 11.22
N ILE A 273 -3.47 -20.61 11.77
CA ILE A 273 -4.55 -19.95 11.02
C ILE A 273 -4.08 -18.61 10.42
N ILE A 274 -3.41 -17.78 11.21
CA ILE A 274 -2.87 -16.48 10.76
C ILE A 274 -1.82 -16.66 9.66
N GLU A 275 -0.94 -17.65 9.81
CA GLU A 275 0.05 -17.99 8.79
C GLU A 275 -0.60 -18.51 7.52
N SER A 276 -1.68 -19.28 7.62
CA SER A 276 -2.44 -19.77 6.48
C SER A 276 -3.01 -18.60 5.66
N PHE A 277 -3.61 -17.60 6.33
CA PHE A 277 -4.01 -16.34 5.68
C PHE A 277 -2.82 -15.61 5.03
N SER A 278 -1.68 -15.57 5.70
CA SER A 278 -0.44 -14.94 5.19
C SER A 278 0.11 -15.65 3.95
N LYS A 279 0.01 -16.98 3.87
CA LYS A 279 0.56 -17.81 2.77
C LYS A 279 -0.40 -18.03 1.61
N LYS A 280 -1.64 -17.51 1.67
CA LYS A 280 -2.72 -17.79 0.70
C LYS A 280 -3.14 -19.26 0.72
N GLU A 281 -3.05 -19.90 1.88
CA GLU A 281 -3.55 -21.25 2.12
C GLU A 281 -5.02 -21.18 2.53
N LYS A 282 -5.76 -22.26 2.29
CA LYS A 282 -7.21 -22.32 2.58
C LYS A 282 -7.42 -22.55 4.07
N VAL A 283 -8.04 -21.59 4.74
CA VAL A 283 -8.57 -21.77 6.11
C VAL A 283 -9.98 -22.34 6.01
N THR A 284 -10.30 -23.34 6.82
CA THR A 284 -11.62 -23.99 6.82
C THR A 284 -12.45 -23.61 8.05
N GLU A 285 -13.77 -23.81 7.98
CA GLU A 285 -14.63 -23.67 9.16
C GLU A 285 -14.25 -24.68 10.26
N GLU A 286 -13.73 -25.85 9.87
CA GLU A 286 -13.20 -26.85 10.81
C GLU A 286 -11.99 -26.34 11.60
N ASP A 287 -11.09 -25.57 10.96
CA ASP A 287 -9.96 -24.95 11.66
C ASP A 287 -10.41 -23.95 12.72
N LEU A 288 -11.44 -23.16 12.41
CA LEU A 288 -12.04 -22.21 13.35
C LEU A 288 -12.77 -22.94 14.49
N SER A 289 -13.51 -24.01 14.20
CA SER A 289 -14.18 -24.80 15.24
C SER A 289 -13.18 -25.46 16.19
N LYS A 290 -12.09 -26.04 15.67
CA LYS A 290 -11.01 -26.60 16.51
C LYS A 290 -10.35 -25.54 17.38
N PHE A 291 -10.16 -24.33 16.84
CA PHE A 291 -9.60 -23.22 17.60
C PHE A 291 -10.54 -22.78 18.74
N SER A 292 -11.84 -22.66 18.48
CA SER A 292 -12.87 -22.35 19.47
C SER A 292 -12.92 -23.40 20.59
N GLU A 293 -12.89 -24.69 20.24
CA GLU A 293 -12.87 -25.79 21.21
C GLU A 293 -11.65 -25.76 22.15
N LEU A 294 -10.48 -25.38 21.62
CA LEU A 294 -9.27 -25.18 22.45
C LEU A 294 -9.44 -24.02 23.43
N ILE A 295 -10.07 -22.93 23.01
CA ILE A 295 -10.34 -21.77 23.88
C ILE A 295 -11.33 -22.14 24.99
N ASP A 296 -12.42 -22.83 24.65
CA ASP A 296 -13.41 -23.29 25.63
C ASP A 296 -12.81 -24.26 26.65
N THR A 297 -11.99 -25.20 26.18
CA THR A 297 -11.25 -26.13 27.07
C THR A 297 -10.31 -25.37 28.01
N THR A 298 -9.63 -24.34 27.51
CA THR A 298 -8.74 -23.49 28.32
C THR A 298 -9.53 -22.69 29.36
N LYS A 299 -10.69 -22.17 28.98
CA LYS A 299 -11.60 -21.39 29.84
C LYS A 299 -12.12 -22.23 31.01
N SER A 300 -12.55 -23.47 30.76
CA SER A 300 -13.05 -24.38 31.80
C SER A 300 -11.98 -24.71 32.85
N ASN A 301 -10.72 -24.84 32.44
CA ASN A 301 -9.62 -25.16 33.36
C ASN A 301 -9.21 -23.97 34.26
N ILE A 302 -9.51 -22.74 33.85
CA ILE A 302 -9.18 -21.52 34.62
C ILE A 302 -10.16 -21.28 35.78
N GLN A 303 -11.33 -21.90 35.77
CA GLN A 303 -12.32 -21.79 36.86
C GLN A 303 -11.91 -22.54 38.15
N ILE A 304 -10.74 -23.19 38.19
CA ILE A 304 -10.20 -23.82 39.40
C ILE A 304 -9.69 -22.71 40.34
N LYS A 305 -10.31 -22.59 41.52
CA LYS A 305 -10.02 -21.55 42.53
C LYS A 305 -8.52 -21.45 42.82
N VAL A 306 -7.94 -20.30 42.49
CA VAL A 306 -6.63 -19.86 42.96
C VAL A 306 -6.86 -18.92 44.15
N ASP A 307 -6.19 -19.13 45.28
CA ASP A 307 -6.29 -18.24 46.46
C ASP A 307 -5.68 -16.85 46.22
N ASP A 308 -4.86 -16.72 45.17
CA ASP A 308 -4.27 -15.47 44.71
C ASP A 308 -5.21 -14.69 43.76
N LYS A 309 -5.74 -13.57 44.26
CA LYS A 309 -6.63 -12.67 43.52
C LYS A 309 -5.95 -11.99 42.33
N GLU A 310 -4.66 -11.67 42.43
CA GLU A 310 -3.92 -11.00 41.36
C GLU A 310 -3.64 -11.96 40.22
N LEU A 311 -3.23 -13.19 40.54
CA LEU A 311 -3.04 -14.25 39.54
C LEU A 311 -4.36 -14.61 38.83
N SER A 312 -5.46 -14.68 39.58
CA SER A 312 -6.80 -14.91 39.01
C SER A 312 -7.23 -13.79 38.06
N LEU A 313 -6.98 -12.52 38.39
CA LEU A 313 -7.27 -11.38 37.52
C LEU A 313 -6.46 -11.45 36.21
N LEU A 314 -5.17 -11.75 36.31
CA LEU A 314 -4.29 -11.86 35.14
C LEU A 314 -4.68 -13.02 34.23
N ARG A 315 -5.06 -14.19 34.78
CA ARG A 315 -5.56 -15.34 34.00
C ARG A 315 -6.88 -15.06 33.31
N ASN A 316 -7.82 -14.39 33.97
CA ASN A 316 -9.08 -13.99 33.34
C ASN A 316 -8.86 -12.95 32.24
N THR A 317 -7.92 -12.02 32.44
CA THR A 317 -7.54 -11.03 31.43
C THR A 317 -6.86 -11.70 30.22
N PHE A 318 -6.00 -12.69 30.47
CA PHE A 318 -5.38 -13.51 29.42
C PHE A 318 -6.45 -14.23 28.58
N MET A 319 -7.42 -14.87 29.23
CA MET A 319 -8.53 -15.52 28.54
C MET A 319 -9.39 -14.56 27.74
N PHE A 320 -9.68 -13.40 28.30
CA PHE A 320 -10.37 -12.35 27.56
C PHE A 320 -9.57 -11.95 26.30
N GLY A 321 -8.25 -11.83 26.40
CA GLY A 321 -7.37 -11.59 25.26
C GLY A 321 -7.45 -12.70 24.20
N LEU A 322 -7.49 -13.97 24.60
CA LEU A 322 -7.65 -15.09 23.66
C LEU A 322 -9.01 -15.08 22.95
N ILE A 323 -10.09 -14.74 23.65
CA ILE A 323 -11.43 -14.60 23.06
C ILE A 323 -11.46 -13.44 22.06
N GLU A 324 -10.85 -12.30 22.37
CA GLU A 324 -10.76 -11.18 21.41
C GLU A 324 -9.90 -11.53 20.18
N ILE A 325 -8.88 -12.37 20.34
CA ILE A 325 -8.11 -12.92 19.21
C ILE A 325 -8.99 -13.86 18.37
N GLU A 326 -9.80 -14.70 18.99
CA GLU A 326 -10.78 -15.57 18.31
C GLU A 326 -11.76 -14.77 17.45
N ASP A 327 -12.45 -13.80 18.05
CA ASP A 327 -13.40 -12.94 17.35
C ASP A 327 -12.74 -12.23 16.16
N SER A 328 -11.50 -11.75 16.36
CA SER A 328 -10.73 -11.09 15.31
C SER A 328 -10.36 -12.05 14.17
N ILE A 329 -9.97 -13.29 14.47
CA ILE A 329 -9.67 -14.33 13.48
C ILE A 329 -10.94 -14.73 12.72
N GLN A 330 -12.08 -14.87 13.39
CA GLN A 330 -13.36 -15.17 12.75
C GLN A 330 -13.81 -14.04 11.81
N GLN A 331 -13.63 -12.77 12.21
CA GLN A 331 -13.91 -11.63 11.33
C GLN A 331 -12.96 -11.59 10.13
N LEU A 332 -11.68 -11.88 10.35
CA LEU A 332 -10.68 -11.98 9.29
C LEU A 332 -11.05 -13.09 8.27
N TYR A 333 -11.51 -14.25 8.74
CA TYR A 333 -12.00 -15.34 7.90
C TYR A 333 -13.17 -14.93 6.99
N LYS A 334 -14.18 -14.26 7.56
CA LYS A 334 -15.34 -13.77 6.79
C LYS A 334 -14.90 -12.85 5.64
N ASN A 335 -14.00 -11.92 5.92
CA ASN A 335 -13.53 -10.94 4.95
C ASN A 335 -12.55 -11.55 3.91
N PHE A 336 -11.82 -12.61 4.24
CA PHE A 336 -11.03 -13.37 3.27
C PHE A 336 -11.89 -14.27 2.37
N LYS A 337 -13.03 -14.79 2.86
CA LYS A 337 -13.96 -15.62 2.07
C LYS A 337 -14.65 -14.82 0.95
N GLU A 338 -14.72 -13.50 1.12
CA GLU A 338 -15.27 -12.55 0.15
C GLU A 338 -14.25 -12.09 -0.93
N GLN A 339 -12.98 -12.52 -0.85
CA GLN A 339 -11.89 -12.20 -1.80
C GLN A 339 -11.43 -13.40 -2.62
#